data_AF-A0A160T2T0-F1
#
_entry.id   AF-A0A160T2T0-F1
#
_cell.length_a   1.000
_cell.length_b   1.000
_cell.length_c   1.000
_cell.angle_alpha   90.00
_cell.angle_beta   90.00
_cell.angle_gamma   90.00
#
_symmetry.space_group_name_H-M   'P 1'
#
loop_
_entity.id
_entity.type
_entity.pdbx_description
1 polymer ?
#
loop_
_entity_poly.entity_id
_entity_poly.type
_entity_poly.pdbx_seq_one_letter_code
_entity_poly.pdbx_strand_id
1 'polypeptide(L)' 'MVREITDEQRRAEQKAALERIRNGLATRVRILVAPDACPVCRAFEGAYELDNVPELPLEGCSRVGGCNAVYAPVLDLFGP' A
#
# COMPACT_ATOMS: atom_id res chain seq x y z
N MET A 1 12.23 -22.88 -2.89
CA MET A 1 11.97 -22.21 -4.18
C MET A 1 11.19 -20.94 -3.87
N VAL A 2 11.86 -19.79 -3.81
CA VAL A 2 11.19 -18.51 -3.55
C VAL A 2 10.55 -18.10 -4.87
N ARG A 3 9.23 -17.95 -4.92
CA ARG A 3 8.54 -17.44 -6.10
C ARG A 3 8.92 -15.96 -6.24
N GLU A 4 9.63 -15.62 -7.30
CA GLU A 4 9.86 -14.22 -7.68
C GLU A 4 8.51 -13.63 -8.10
N ILE A 5 7.89 -12.84 -7.22
CA ILE A 5 6.66 -12.11 -7.54
C ILE A 5 7.06 -10.86 -8.33
N THR A 6 6.57 -10.77 -9.57
CA THR A 6 6.85 -9.64 -10.47
C THR A 6 6.15 -8.36 -10.00
N ASP A 7 6.63 -7.19 -10.42
CA ASP A 7 6.00 -5.91 -10.06
C ASP A 7 4.56 -5.79 -10.57
N GLU A 8 4.24 -6.43 -11.70
CA GLU A 8 2.87 -6.52 -12.23
C GLU A 8 1.95 -7.32 -11.31
N GLN A 9 2.42 -8.46 -10.79
CA GLN A 9 1.66 -9.26 -9.83
C GLN A 9 1.43 -8.48 -8.54
N ARG A 10 2.44 -7.77 -8.04
CA ARG A 10 2.31 -6.89 -6.87
C ARG A 10 1.29 -5.78 -7.11
N ARG A 11 1.31 -5.17 -8.29
CA ARG A 11 0.34 -4.13 -8.66
C ARG A 11 -1.09 -4.66 -8.66
N ALA A 12 -1.31 -5.83 -9.25
CA ALA A 12 -2.63 -6.47 -9.24
C ALA A 12 -3.10 -6.80 -7.81
N GLU A 13 -2.23 -7.34 -6.97
CA GLU A 13 -2.53 -7.66 -5.57
C GLU A 13 -2.87 -6.40 -4.76
N GLN A 14 -2.07 -5.35 -4.89
CA GLN A 14 -2.29 -4.08 -4.18
C GLN A 14 -3.56 -3.37 -4.67
N LYS A 15 -3.84 -3.37 -5.98
CA LYS A 15 -5.08 -2.83 -6.52
C LYS A 15 -6.30 -3.56 -5.97
N ALA A 16 -6.28 -4.89 -5.95
CA ALA A 16 -7.35 -5.69 -5.37
C ALA A 16 -7.50 -5.46 -3.85
N ALA A 17 -6.40 -5.21 -3.13
CA ALA A 17 -6.45 -4.85 -1.71
C ALA A 17 -7.08 -3.47 -1.50
N LEU A 18 -6.72 -2.48 -2.31
CA LEU A 18 -7.30 -1.13 -2.25
C LEU A 18 -8.80 -1.14 -2.57
N GLU A 19 -9.23 -1.89 -3.58
CA GLU A 19 -10.66 -2.04 -3.91
C GLU A 19 -11.44 -2.69 -2.74
N ARG A 20 -10.87 -3.69 -2.08
CA ARG A 20 -11.47 -4.28 -0.86
C ARG A 20 -11.60 -3.27 0.27
N ILE A 21 -10.62 -2.39 0.44
CA ILE A 21 -10.65 -1.33 1.46
C ILE A 21 -11.73 -0.29 1.10
N ARG A 22 -11.80 0.15 -0.16
CA ARG A 22 -12.79 1.12 -0.66
C ARG A 22 -14.23 0.61 -0.52
N ASN A 23 -14.46 -0.69 -0.74
CA ASN A 23 -15.77 -1.31 -0.60
C ASN A 23 -16.11 -1.68 0.86
N GLY A 24 -15.19 -1.46 1.79
CA GLY A 24 -15.36 -1.77 3.21
C GLY A 24 -15.90 -0.60 4.03
N LEU A 25 -15.67 -0.66 5.34
CA LEU A 25 -16.03 0.40 6.29
C LEU A 25 -14.89 1.40 6.55
N ALA A 26 -13.81 1.32 5.78
CA ALA A 26 -12.64 2.17 5.96
C ALA A 26 -13.00 3.62 5.61
N THR A 27 -12.59 4.56 6.46
CA THR A 27 -12.72 5.99 6.18
C THR A 27 -11.51 6.51 5.43
N ARG A 28 -10.35 5.91 5.68
CA ARG A 28 -9.08 6.22 5.04
C ARG A 28 -8.30 4.96 4.74
N VAL A 29 -7.27 5.09 3.91
CA VAL A 29 -6.27 4.03 3.71
C VAL A 29 -4.91 4.57 4.09
N ARG A 30 -4.08 3.74 4.72
CA ARG A 30 -2.69 4.07 4.98
C ARG A 30 -1.76 3.18 4.18
N ILE A 31 -0.65 3.75 3.74
CA ILE A 31 0.46 2.99 3.16
C ILE A 31 1.39 2.64 4.32
N LEU A 32 1.55 1.34 4.57
CA LEU A 32 2.54 0.81 5.50
C LEU A 32 3.76 0.36 4.72
N VAL A 33 4.95 0.70 5.21
CA VAL A 33 6.22 0.28 4.63
C VAL A 33 7.00 -0.52 5.65
N ALA A 34 7.79 -1.50 5.19
CA ALA A 34 8.61 -2.25 6.12
C ALA A 34 9.89 -1.45 6.50
N PRO A 35 10.58 -1.81 7.61
CA PRO A 35 11.75 -1.06 8.08
C PRO A 35 12.92 -0.98 7.07
N ASP A 36 13.00 -1.91 6.12
CA ASP A 36 14.00 -1.98 5.05
C ASP A 36 13.53 -1.31 3.74
N ALA A 37 12.43 -0.55 3.77
CA ALA A 37 11.91 0.16 2.61
C ALA A 37 12.90 1.21 2.08
N CYS A 38 12.86 1.45 0.77
CA CYS A 38 13.67 2.50 0.14
C CYS A 38 13.21 3.90 0.59
N PRO A 39 14.04 4.95 0.42
CA PRO A 39 13.69 6.32 0.80
C PRO A 39 12.40 6.83 0.14
N VAL A 40 12.12 6.42 -1.11
CA VAL A 40 10.88 6.76 -1.82
C VAL A 40 9.68 6.20 -1.07
N CYS A 41 9.67 4.90 -0.79
CA CYS A 41 8.57 4.26 -0.05
C CYS A 41 8.35 4.91 1.31
N ARG A 42 9.41 5.21 2.06
CA ARG A 42 9.29 5.89 3.37
C ARG A 42 8.67 7.27 3.26
N ALA A 43 8.98 8.03 2.21
CA ALA A 43 8.38 9.35 2.01
C ALA A 43 6.86 9.29 1.77
N PHE A 44 6.35 8.16 1.28
CA PHE A 44 4.92 7.92 1.06
C PHE A 44 4.24 7.19 2.24
N GLU A 45 4.96 6.85 3.31
CA GLU A 45 4.35 6.26 4.50
C GLU A 45 3.40 7.26 5.17
N GLY A 46 2.14 6.88 5.37
CA GLY A 46 1.13 7.78 5.92
C GLY A 46 -0.30 7.36 5.61
N ALA A 47 -1.25 8.15 6.09
CA ALA A 47 -2.68 7.99 5.82
C ALA A 47 -3.13 8.92 4.69
N TYR A 48 -3.98 8.39 3.82
CA TYR A 48 -4.52 9.02 2.63
C TYR A 48 -6.04 8.85 2.59
N GLU A 49 -6.71 9.84 2.00
CA GLU A 49 -8.12 9.71 1.64
C GLU A 49 -8.28 8.67 0.52
N LEU A 50 -9.38 7.93 0.50
CA LEU A 50 -9.61 6.79 -0.42
C LEU A 50 -9.50 7.13 -1.91
N ASP A 51 -9.73 8.40 -2.27
CA ASP A 51 -9.66 8.91 -3.64
C ASP A 51 -8.27 9.48 -4.02
N ASN A 52 -7.41 9.77 -3.04
CA ASN A 52 -6.11 10.40 -3.25
C ASN A 52 -4.95 9.48 -2.79
N VAL A 53 -5.07 8.20 -3.13
CA VAL A 53 -4.14 7.15 -2.71
C VAL A 53 -3.12 6.91 -3.81
N PRO A 54 -1.81 7.06 -3.53
CA PRO A 54 -0.76 6.70 -4.49
C PRO A 54 -0.86 5.23 -4.90
N GLU A 55 -0.67 4.92 -6.18
CA GLU A 55 -0.70 3.54 -6.67
C GLU A 55 0.56 2.78 -6.22
N LEU A 56 0.37 1.55 -5.71
CA LEU A 56 1.45 0.63 -5.38
C LEU A 56 1.63 -0.41 -6.50
N PRO A 57 2.87 -0.79 -6.87
CA PRO A 57 4.15 -0.29 -6.39
C PRO A 57 4.40 1.19 -6.73
N LEU A 58 5.01 1.94 -5.79
CA LEU A 58 5.38 3.33 -6.00
C LEU A 58 6.39 3.44 -7.15
N GLU A 59 6.16 4.43 -8.01
CA GLU A 59 7.12 4.78 -9.06
C GLU A 59 8.46 5.21 -8.42
N GLY A 60 9.57 4.72 -8.98
CA GLY A 60 10.91 5.00 -8.45
C GLY A 60 11.32 4.17 -7.23
N CYS A 61 10.58 3.11 -6.89
CA CYS A 61 11.02 2.15 -5.87
C CYS A 61 12.37 1.53 -6.27
N SER A 62 13.41 1.76 -5.45
CA SER A 62 14.77 1.26 -5.68
C SER A 62 15.14 0.05 -4.83
N ARG A 63 14.17 -0.54 -4.12
CA ARG A 63 14.40 -1.71 -3.26
C ARG A 63 14.67 -2.96 -4.10
N VAL A 64 15.79 -3.62 -3.82
CA VAL A 64 16.12 -4.93 -4.40
C VAL A 64 15.06 -5.95 -3.98
N GLY A 65 14.41 -6.62 -4.94
CA GLY A 65 13.34 -7.59 -4.70
C GLY A 65 11.91 -7.01 -4.70
N GLY A 66 11.76 -5.73 -5.07
CA GLY A 66 10.46 -5.10 -5.29
C GLY A 66 9.92 -4.35 -4.07
N CYS A 67 8.89 -3.54 -4.34
CA CYS A 67 8.22 -2.74 -3.32
C CYS A 67 7.54 -3.65 -2.28
N ASN A 68 7.75 -3.34 -1.00
CA ASN A 68 7.11 -3.99 0.15
C ASN A 68 6.05 -3.09 0.82
N ALA A 69 5.74 -1.94 0.22
CA ALA A 69 4.65 -1.10 0.68
C ALA A 69 3.32 -1.84 0.50
N VAL A 70 2.42 -1.69 1.46
CA VAL A 70 1.09 -2.31 1.44
C VAL A 70 0.01 -1.32 1.85
N TYR A 71 -1.19 -1.45 1.27
CA TYR A 71 -2.35 -0.73 1.76
C TYR A 71 -2.94 -1.39 3.02
N ALA A 72 -3.28 -0.57 4.01
CA ALA A 72 -4.03 -1.00 5.17
C ALA A 72 -5.22 -0.06 5.42
N PRO A 73 -6.42 -0.60 5.75
CA PRO A 73 -7.57 0.23 6.07
C PRO A 73 -7.34 0.98 7.38
N VAL A 74 -7.84 2.20 7.46
CA VAL A 74 -7.98 2.96 8.70
C VAL A 74 -9.48 3.10 8.96
N LEU A 75 -9.89 2.61 10.12
CA LEU A 75 -11.26 2.74 10.62
C LEU A 75 -11.28 3.89 11.62
N ASP A 76 -11.87 5.01 11.25
CA ASP A 76 -12.15 6.10 12.19
C ASP A 76 -13.50 5.84 12.89
N LEU A 77 -13.60 4.67 13.52
CA LEU A 77 -14.75 4.33 14.37
C LEU A 77 -14.52 5.01 15.72
N PHE A 78 -14.87 6.30 15.81
CA PHE A 78 -15.22 6.87 17.11
C PHE A 78 -16.49 6.15 17.59
N GLY A 79 -16.30 5.21 18.52
CA GLY A 79 -17.41 4.65 19.29
C GLY A 79 -18.04 5.74 20.19
N PRO A 80 -19.33 5.60 20.55
CA PRO A 80 -20.00 6.52 21.46
C PRO A 80 -19.36 6.55 22.86
#